data_AF-A0A059PI58-F1
#
_entry.id   AF-A0A059PI58-F1
#
_cell.length_a   1.000
_cell.length_b   1.000
_cell.length_c   1.000
_cell.angle_alpha   90.00
_cell.angle_beta   90.00
_cell.angle_gamma   90.00
#
_symmetry.space_group_name_H-M   'P 1'
#
loop_
_entity.id
_entity.type
_entity.pdbx_description
1 polymer ?
#
loop_
_entity_poly.entity_id
_entity_poly.type
_entity_poly.pdbx_seq_one_letter_code
_entity_poly.pdbx_strand_id
1 'polypeptide(L)'
;YVGRIEQETTKELLRRKFLAYGNIKQITIHYKENGMKYGFVTYERAQDAFTAIDTSPKDPQINMYDISFGGRRAFCRASYADLDNAGINNYHSYVFPKEAPAPKPQEDSFEALLLKVKAKLNACKP
;
A
#
# COMPACT_ATOMS: atom_id res chain seq x y z
N TYR A 1 -8.69 6.43 -3.79
CA TYR A 1 -9.75 6.44 -2.76
C TYR A 1 -10.56 7.68 -2.95
N VAL A 2 -11.88 7.59 -2.78
CA VAL A 2 -12.80 8.74 -2.84
C VAL A 2 -13.69 8.69 -1.61
N GLY A 3 -13.47 9.61 -0.67
CA GLY A 3 -14.27 9.78 0.53
C GLY A 3 -15.28 10.92 0.41
N ARG A 4 -16.11 11.10 1.45
CA ARG A 4 -17.18 12.11 1.50
C ARG A 4 -18.13 12.06 0.30
N ILE A 5 -18.46 10.84 -0.14
CA ILE A 5 -19.41 10.65 -1.23
C ILE A 5 -20.82 10.89 -0.70
N GLU A 6 -21.57 11.77 -1.36
CA GLU A 6 -22.97 12.05 -1.03
C GLU A 6 -23.87 10.84 -1.28
N GLN A 7 -24.99 10.76 -0.57
CA GLN A 7 -25.92 9.63 -0.71
C GLN A 7 -26.53 9.54 -2.12
N GLU A 8 -26.73 10.66 -2.80
CA GLU A 8 -27.25 10.71 -4.16
C GLU A 8 -26.19 10.39 -5.24
N THR A 9 -24.90 10.37 -4.87
CA THR A 9 -23.83 10.13 -5.83
C THR A 9 -23.81 8.65 -6.24
N THR A 10 -24.02 8.41 -7.54
CA THR A 10 -23.97 7.07 -8.13
C THR A 10 -22.60 6.76 -8.74
N LYS A 11 -22.40 5.49 -9.11
CA LYS A 11 -21.19 5.02 -9.80
C LYS A 11 -20.99 5.75 -11.13
N GLU A 12 -22.07 6.04 -11.84
CA GLU A 12 -22.07 6.72 -13.13
C GLU A 12 -21.69 8.19 -12.96
N LEU A 13 -22.13 8.84 -11.89
CA LEU A 13 -21.76 10.22 -11.59
C LEU A 13 -20.27 10.32 -11.27
N LEU A 14 -19.74 9.42 -10.44
CA LEU A 14 -18.30 9.31 -10.21
C LEU A 14 -17.57 9.05 -11.52
N ARG A 15 -18.07 8.14 -12.37
CA ARG A 15 -17.45 7.86 -13.66
C ARG A 15 -17.34 9.14 -14.49
N ARG A 16 -18.41 9.91 -14.65
CA ARG A 16 -18.40 11.15 -15.44
C ARG A 16 -17.41 12.18 -14.90
N LYS A 17 -17.40 12.41 -13.59
CA LYS A 17 -16.49 13.38 -12.95
C LYS A 17 -15.02 12.97 -13.08
N PHE A 18 -14.72 11.69 -12.89
CA PHE A 18 -13.34 11.19 -12.89
C PHE A 18 -12.80 10.83 -14.27
N LEU A 19 -13.65 10.73 -15.30
CA LEU A 19 -13.26 10.40 -16.68
C LEU A 19 -12.38 11.48 -17.31
N ALA A 20 -12.52 12.74 -16.87
CA ALA A 20 -11.72 13.87 -17.36
C ALA A 20 -10.21 13.69 -17.11
N TYR A 21 -9.83 12.88 -16.13
CA TYR A 21 -8.43 12.65 -15.74
C TYR A 21 -7.80 11.44 -16.40
N GLY A 22 -8.60 10.53 -16.95
CA GLY A 22 -8.10 9.33 -17.63
C GLY A 22 -9.10 8.19 -17.72
N ASN A 23 -8.68 7.11 -18.38
CA ASN A 23 -9.51 5.93 -18.59
C ASN A 23 -9.73 5.17 -17.29
N ILE A 24 -11.01 4.98 -16.94
CA ILE A 24 -11.40 4.29 -15.72
C ILE A 24 -11.61 2.79 -16.00
N LYS A 25 -10.75 1.97 -15.40
CA LYS A 25 -10.84 0.50 -15.41
C LYS A 25 -11.98 -0.01 -14.53
N GLN A 26 -12.12 0.54 -13.32
CA GLN A 26 -13.12 0.06 -12.35
C GLN A 26 -13.56 1.16 -11.38
N ILE A 27 -14.83 1.12 -10.98
CA ILE A 27 -15.36 1.92 -9.88
C ILE A 27 -16.14 1.02 -8.93
N THR A 28 -15.89 1.17 -7.63
CA THR A 28 -16.69 0.56 -6.56
C THR A 28 -17.12 1.61 -5.54
N ILE A 29 -18.32 1.42 -4.98
CA ILE A 29 -18.86 2.23 -3.88
C ILE A 29 -19.17 1.29 -2.73
N HIS A 30 -18.83 1.71 -1.53
CA HIS A 30 -18.98 0.99 -0.28
C HIS A 30 -19.64 1.90 0.76
N TYR A 31 -20.30 1.28 1.72
CA TYR A 31 -20.98 1.94 2.83
C TYR A 31 -20.18 1.72 4.11
N LYS A 32 -20.04 2.76 4.92
CA LYS A 32 -19.56 2.69 6.29
C LYS A 32 -20.73 2.37 7.23
N GLU A 33 -20.42 1.91 8.43
CA GLU A 33 -21.41 1.63 9.48
C GLU A 33 -22.25 2.85 9.88
N ASN A 34 -21.67 4.04 9.78
CA ASN A 34 -22.35 5.32 10.03
C ASN A 34 -23.18 5.83 8.83
N GLY A 35 -23.41 5.00 7.81
CA GLY A 35 -24.19 5.37 6.63
C GLY A 35 -23.46 6.27 5.62
N MET A 36 -22.22 6.67 5.89
CA MET A 36 -21.42 7.41 4.92
C MET A 36 -20.92 6.51 3.79
N LYS A 37 -20.82 7.06 2.58
CA LYS A 37 -20.29 6.35 1.42
C LYS A 37 -18.80 6.67 1.19
N TYR A 38 -18.08 5.67 0.69
CA TYR A 38 -16.74 5.83 0.15
C TYR A 38 -16.57 4.94 -1.07
N GLY A 39 -15.60 5.24 -1.92
CA GLY A 39 -15.42 4.52 -3.16
C GLY A 39 -13.96 4.41 -3.57
N PHE A 40 -13.76 3.59 -4.60
CA PHE A 40 -12.49 3.46 -5.29
C PHE A 40 -12.71 3.68 -6.78
N VAL A 41 -11.88 4.52 -7.36
CA VAL A 41 -11.74 4.70 -8.80
C VAL A 41 -10.37 4.16 -9.16
N THR A 42 -10.35 3.14 -10.03
CA THR A 42 -9.15 2.51 -10.53
C THR A 42 -8.96 2.93 -11.98
N TYR A 43 -7.88 3.64 -12.25
CA TYR A 43 -7.49 4.02 -13.61
C TYR A 43 -6.71 2.91 -14.31
N GLU A 44 -6.65 2.97 -15.63
CA GLU A 44 -5.78 2.09 -16.43
C GLU A 44 -4.30 2.43 -16.23
N ARG A 45 -3.96 3.71 -16.03
CA ARG A 45 -2.60 4.19 -15.84
C ARG A 45 -2.45 4.85 -14.47
N ALA A 46 -1.30 4.63 -13.84
CA ALA A 46 -1.00 5.27 -12.55
C ALA A 46 -0.94 6.80 -12.65
N GLN A 47 -0.38 7.33 -13.74
CA GLN A 47 -0.26 8.77 -14.02
C GLN A 47 -1.62 9.49 -13.97
N ASP A 48 -2.69 8.88 -14.50
CA ASP A 48 -4.04 9.45 -14.48
C ASP A 48 -4.55 9.64 -13.04
N ALA A 49 -4.21 8.71 -12.14
CA ALA A 49 -4.54 8.83 -10.72
C ALA A 49 -3.75 9.95 -10.02
N PHE A 50 -2.48 10.14 -10.38
CA PHE A 50 -1.68 11.28 -9.88
C PHE A 50 -2.31 12.60 -10.32
N THR A 51 -2.63 12.73 -11.60
CA THR A 51 -3.27 13.94 -12.14
C THR A 51 -4.57 14.24 -11.41
N ALA A 52 -5.45 13.25 -11.24
CA ALA A 52 -6.72 13.43 -10.54
C ALA A 52 -6.55 13.92 -9.09
N ILE A 53 -5.53 13.44 -8.38
CA ILE A 53 -5.24 13.87 -7.00
C ILE A 53 -4.70 15.31 -7.00
N ASP A 54 -3.70 15.62 -7.82
CA ASP A 54 -3.04 16.93 -7.86
C ASP A 54 -4.00 18.07 -8.28
N THR A 55 -4.92 17.77 -9.20
CA THR A 55 -5.90 18.73 -9.69
C THR A 55 -7.17 18.80 -8.84
N SER A 56 -7.44 17.80 -8.01
CA SER A 56 -8.67 17.75 -7.20
C SER A 56 -8.98 19.01 -6.37
N PRO A 57 -8.02 19.71 -5.74
CA PRO A 57 -8.34 20.89 -4.94
C PRO A 57 -8.79 22.08 -5.79
N LYS A 58 -8.41 22.09 -7.08
CA LYS A 58 -8.69 23.18 -8.03
C LYS A 58 -9.96 22.92 -8.84
N ASP A 59 -10.38 21.67 -9.00
CA ASP A 59 -11.57 21.31 -9.76
C ASP A 59 -12.85 21.39 -8.89
N PRO A 60 -13.77 22.34 -9.16
CA PRO A 60 -15.03 22.46 -8.42
C PRO A 60 -15.94 21.23 -8.54
N GLN A 61 -15.73 20.34 -9.50
CA GLN A 61 -16.53 19.12 -9.62
C GLN A 61 -16.15 18.04 -8.62
N ILE A 62 -14.90 18.03 -8.15
CA ILE A 62 -14.36 16.95 -7.30
C ILE A 62 -13.69 17.43 -6.02
N ASN A 63 -13.48 18.74 -5.83
CA ASN A 63 -12.88 19.33 -4.63
C ASN A 63 -13.65 19.04 -3.32
N MET A 64 -14.93 18.67 -3.42
CA MET A 64 -15.75 18.27 -2.29
C MET A 64 -15.39 16.87 -1.73
N TYR A 65 -14.77 16.03 -2.57
CA TYR A 65 -14.41 14.67 -2.20
C TYR A 65 -13.04 14.63 -1.54
N ASP A 66 -12.87 13.65 -0.65
CA ASP A 66 -11.55 13.33 -0.09
C ASP A 66 -10.84 12.34 -1.02
N ILE A 67 -9.89 12.83 -1.81
CA ILE A 67 -9.23 12.06 -2.86
C ILE A 67 -7.78 11.82 -2.49
N SER A 68 -7.41 10.55 -2.40
CA SER A 68 -6.08 10.11 -2.03
C SER A 68 -5.76 8.75 -2.65
N PHE A 69 -4.49 8.34 -2.64
CA PHE A 69 -4.13 6.99 -3.04
C PHE A 69 -4.83 5.97 -2.13
N GLY A 70 -5.48 4.97 -2.74
CA GLY A 70 -6.12 3.90 -1.98
C GLY A 70 -5.07 3.00 -1.34
N GLY A 71 -5.21 2.72 -0.04
CA GLY A 71 -4.38 1.73 0.63
C GLY A 71 -4.49 0.36 -0.03
N ARG A 72 -3.37 -0.38 -0.09
CA ARG A 72 -3.39 -1.77 -0.55
C ARG A 72 -4.16 -2.59 0.48
N ARG A 73 -5.41 -3.00 0.16
CA ARG A 73 -6.01 -4.12 0.89
C ARG A 73 -5.11 -5.33 0.65
N ALA A 74 -4.89 -6.15 1.68
CA ALA A 74 -3.94 -7.25 1.74
C ALA A 74 -4.03 -8.33 0.63
N PHE A 75 -4.91 -8.16 -0.36
CA PHE A 75 -5.06 -9.04 -1.51
C PHE A 75 -4.06 -8.79 -2.65
N CYS A 76 -3.31 -7.69 -2.63
CA CYS A 76 -2.11 -7.57 -3.48
C CYS A 76 -0.91 -8.17 -2.73
N ARG A 77 -0.65 -9.47 -2.90
CA ARG A 77 0.60 -10.16 -2.46
C ARG A 77 1.83 -9.71 -3.26
N ALA A 78 1.95 -8.43 -3.58
CA ALA A 78 3.21 -7.88 -4.05
C ALA A 78 4.00 -7.48 -2.81
N SER A 79 5.04 -8.26 -2.50
CA SER A 79 6.10 -7.90 -1.56
C SER A 79 6.42 -6.42 -1.77
N TYR A 80 6.33 -5.63 -0.70
CA TYR A 80 6.77 -4.24 -0.75
C TYR A 80 8.20 -4.26 -1.29
N ALA A 81 8.42 -3.54 -2.40
CA ALA A 81 9.74 -2.99 -2.66
C ALA A 81 9.88 -1.88 -1.63
N ASP A 82 10.93 -2.00 -0.82
CA ASP A 82 11.29 -1.04 0.19
C ASP A 82 11.54 0.30 -0.53
N LEU A 83 10.62 1.24 -0.30
CA LEU A 83 10.90 2.66 -0.43
C LEU A 83 10.89 3.20 0.98
N ASP A 84 11.90 2.77 1.72
CA ASP A 84 12.45 3.37 2.92
C ASP A 84 12.87 4.82 2.61
N ASN A 85 11.88 5.71 2.61
CA ASN A 85 12.13 7.13 2.69
C ASN A 85 12.31 7.50 4.17
N ALA A 86 13.57 7.81 4.50
CA ALA A 86 14.14 8.22 5.76
C ALA A 86 13.26 9.15 6.65
N GLY A 87 13.25 8.83 7.95
CA GLY A 87 12.76 9.68 9.04
C GLY A 87 11.23 9.72 9.13
N ILE A 88 10.57 9.30 10.21
CA ILE A 88 10.78 9.68 11.61
C ILE A 88 10.12 8.60 12.48
N ASN A 89 10.80 8.25 13.57
CA ASN A 89 10.40 7.27 14.58
C ASN A 89 9.03 7.58 15.18
N ASN A 90 8.07 6.65 15.10
CA ASN A 90 7.13 6.24 16.17
C ASN A 90 6.01 5.34 15.60
N TYR A 91 6.27 4.05 15.38
CA TYR A 91 5.19 3.06 15.15
C TYR A 91 5.54 1.75 15.85
N HIS A 92 5.49 1.80 17.18
CA HIS A 92 5.42 0.62 18.02
C HIS A 92 3.98 0.09 18.02
N SER A 93 3.64 -0.76 17.04
CA SER A 93 2.68 -1.87 17.21
C SER A 93 2.48 -2.60 15.87
N TYR A 94 3.43 -3.46 15.52
CA TYR A 94 3.10 -4.61 14.68
C TYR A 94 3.30 -5.85 15.53
N VAL A 95 2.17 -6.50 15.80
CA VAL A 95 2.06 -7.76 16.49
C VAL A 95 2.81 -8.78 15.66
N PHE A 96 4.08 -9.02 15.98
CA PHE A 96 4.80 -10.18 15.49
C PHE A 96 4.03 -11.43 15.96
N PRO A 97 3.72 -12.38 15.07
CA PRO A 97 3.46 -13.74 15.52
C PRO A 97 4.68 -14.18 16.32
N LYS A 98 4.46 -14.61 17.57
CA LYS A 98 5.52 -15.18 18.41
C LYS A 98 6.12 -16.35 17.61
N GLU A 99 7.36 -16.23 17.17
CA GLU A 99 8.06 -17.30 16.44
C GLU A 99 7.94 -18.60 17.23
N ALA A 100 7.42 -19.64 16.58
CA ALA A 100 7.58 -21.00 17.07
C ALA A 100 9.08 -21.26 17.25
N PRO A 101 9.49 -22.00 18.30
CA PRO A 101 10.90 -22.27 18.57
C PRO A 101 11.56 -22.82 17.31
N ALA A 102 12.63 -22.16 16.87
CA ALA A 102 13.35 -22.50 15.66
C ALA A 102 13.70 -24.00 15.63
N PRO A 103 13.52 -24.70 14.50
CA PRO A 103 14.06 -26.04 14.34
C PRO A 103 15.57 -25.99 14.57
N LYS A 104 16.10 -27.02 15.25
CA LYS A 104 17.52 -27.11 15.62
C LYS A 104 18.40 -26.85 14.39
N PRO A 105 19.50 -26.06 14.51
CA PRO A 105 20.37 -25.74 13.39
C PRO A 105 20.84 -27.02 12.70
N GLN A 106 20.46 -27.20 11.44
CA GLN A 106 20.97 -28.27 10.58
C GLN A 106 22.44 -27.96 10.26
N GLU A 107 23.32 -28.96 10.27
CA GLU A 107 24.77 -28.75 10.13
C GLU A 107 25.19 -28.12 8.79
N ASP A 108 24.31 -28.18 7.78
CA ASP A 108 24.47 -27.53 6.48
C ASP A 108 23.83 -26.14 6.39
N SER A 109 23.35 -25.58 7.52
CA SER A 109 22.82 -24.23 7.56
C SER A 109 23.88 -23.21 7.14
N PHE A 110 23.47 -22.23 6.33
CA PHE A 110 24.32 -21.15 5.85
C PHE A 110 25.10 -20.44 6.97
N GLU A 111 24.48 -20.31 8.15
CA GLU A 111 25.10 -19.69 9.32
C GLU A 111 26.24 -20.56 9.91
N ALA A 112 26.04 -21.88 9.96
CA ALA A 112 27.07 -22.82 10.38
C ALA A 112 28.27 -22.81 9.39
N LEU A 113 27.99 -22.70 8.10
CA LEU A 113 29.01 -22.53 7.06
C LEU A 113 29.76 -21.20 7.23
N LEU A 114 29.06 -20.10 7.52
CA LEU A 114 29.68 -18.78 7.71
C LEU A 114 30.59 -18.76 8.95
N LEU A 115 30.16 -19.37 10.05
CA LEU A 115 30.99 -19.54 11.26
C LEU A 115 32.23 -20.38 10.97
N LYS A 116 32.08 -21.47 10.21
CA LYS A 116 33.19 -22.35 9.82
C LYS A 116 34.21 -21.62 8.93
N VAL A 117 33.75 -20.81 7.98
CA VAL A 117 34.62 -19.97 7.13
C VAL A 117 35.34 -18.92 7.99
N LYS A 118 34.63 -18.22 8.89
CA LYS A 118 35.24 -17.24 9.82
C LYS A 118 36.30 -17.88 10.72
N ALA A 119 36.03 -19.06 11.28
CA ALA A 119 36.97 -19.78 12.13
C ALA A 119 38.23 -20.19 11.35
N LYS A 120 38.09 -20.66 10.10
CA LYS A 120 39.23 -20.99 9.25
C LYS A 120 40.09 -19.77 8.88
N LEU A 121 39.47 -18.61 8.65
CA LEU A 121 40.21 -17.37 8.37
C LEU A 121 41.00 -16.88 9.59
N ASN A 122 40.45 -17.06 10.79
CA ASN A 122 41.12 -16.66 12.03
C ASN A 122 42.24 -17.62 12.44
N ALA A 123 42.14 -18.90 12.11
CA ALA A 123 43.17 -19.91 12.39
C ALA A 123 44.38 -19.85 11.44
N CYS A 124 44.30 -19.05 10.36
CA CYS A 124 45.35 -18.88 9.36
C CYS A 124 45.90 -17.43 9.36
N LYS A 125 45.93 -16.79 10.53
CA LYS A 125 46.80 -15.62 10.75
C LYS A 125 48.11 -16.12 11.38
N PRO A 126 49.27 -15.72 10.86
CA PRO A 126 50.58 -16.13 11.38
C PRO A 126 50.82 -15.62 12.79
#